data_AF-A0A290XE50-F1
#
_entry.id   AF-A0A290XE50-F1
#
_cell.length_a   1.000
_cell.length_b   1.000
_cell.length_c   1.000
_cell.angle_alpha   90.00
_cell.angle_beta   90.00
_cell.angle_gamma   90.00
#
_symmetry.space_group_name_H-M   'P 1'
#
loop_
_entity.id
_entity.type
_entity.pdbx_description
1 polymer ?
#
loop_
_entity_poly.entity_id
_entity_poly.type
_entity_poly.pdbx_seq_one_letter_code
_entity_poly.pdbx_strand_id
1 'polypeptide(L)'
;MTRRPTILLLCGLLAMLAPAQAQVSDNAELASIHHEDQQARADAANIDWSVVYREDAARRARVLVLMREGALRTAADHYHAAMVFQHGKGLEDIRIAHALSTLASTLDPDEIRYRWLVAASWDRIMTTQLQPQWFGTQFHGDEAGLFLYPMADGAVDDAERVRMGVPPLAETQAKIGEMAAAMGQQVHPDPPTIEQLRQERRPGETSAP
;
A
#
# COMPACT_ATOMS: atom_id res chain seq x y z
N MET A 1 63.88 57.21 -11.56
CA MET A 1 63.85 56.01 -10.70
C MET A 1 62.45 55.40 -10.75
N THR A 2 62.23 54.45 -11.65
CA THR A 2 60.94 53.76 -11.85
C THR A 2 60.86 52.53 -10.96
N ARG A 3 59.93 52.52 -9.99
CA ARG A 3 59.59 51.31 -9.22
C ARG A 3 58.22 50.79 -9.69
N ARG A 4 58.21 49.57 -10.23
CA ARG A 4 56.99 48.75 -10.36
C ARG A 4 56.72 48.07 -9.02
N PRO A 5 55.46 48.00 -8.56
CA PRO A 5 55.05 46.96 -7.65
C PRO A 5 54.17 45.95 -8.39
N THR A 6 54.69 44.74 -8.49
CA THR A 6 53.94 43.50 -8.69
C THR A 6 52.95 43.37 -7.53
N ILE A 7 51.65 43.21 -7.79
CA ILE A 7 50.69 42.72 -6.80
C ILE A 7 50.05 41.47 -7.38
N LEU A 8 50.21 40.39 -6.62
CA LEU A 8 49.82 39.03 -6.92
C LEU A 8 48.32 38.90 -7.18
N LEU A 9 47.95 38.19 -8.24
CA LEU A 9 46.64 37.55 -8.35
C LEU A 9 46.56 36.47 -7.26
N LEU A 10 45.87 36.76 -6.17
CA LEU A 10 45.45 35.75 -5.21
C LEU A 10 44.12 35.16 -5.69
N CYS A 11 44.18 34.15 -6.55
CA CYS A 11 43.01 33.31 -6.87
C CYS A 11 42.61 32.55 -5.60
N GLY A 12 41.67 33.09 -4.83
CA GLY A 12 41.06 32.41 -3.70
C GLY A 12 40.28 31.19 -4.19
N LEU A 13 40.84 30.01 -3.97
CA LEU A 13 40.18 28.73 -4.16
C LEU A 13 39.09 28.60 -3.07
N LEU A 14 37.86 29.01 -3.36
CA LEU A 14 36.71 28.63 -2.55
C LEU A 14 36.48 27.13 -2.77
N ALA A 15 36.99 26.29 -1.86
CA ALA A 15 36.61 24.89 -1.82
C ALA A 15 35.11 24.83 -1.54
N MET A 16 34.32 24.51 -2.56
CA MET A 16 32.91 24.12 -2.39
C MET A 16 32.88 22.81 -1.60
N LEU A 17 32.84 22.91 -0.27
CA LEU A 17 32.40 21.82 0.57
C LEU A 17 30.91 21.63 0.29
N ALA A 18 30.60 20.84 -0.73
CA ALA A 18 29.27 20.27 -0.87
C ALA A 18 28.99 19.53 0.45
N PRO A 19 27.88 19.84 1.15
CA PRO A 19 27.55 19.05 2.33
C PRO A 19 27.42 17.60 1.87
N ALA A 20 28.21 16.72 2.47
CA ALA A 20 27.92 15.30 2.39
C ALA A 20 26.52 15.13 3.00
N GLN A 21 25.49 15.08 2.16
CA GLN A 21 24.17 14.65 2.60
C GLN A 21 24.38 13.23 3.10
N ALA A 22 24.46 13.05 4.41
CA ALA A 22 24.47 11.74 5.02
C ALA A 22 23.23 11.03 4.48
N GLN A 23 23.45 9.96 3.70
CA GLN A 23 22.36 9.19 3.13
C GLN A 23 21.54 8.66 4.32
N VAL A 24 20.31 9.13 4.43
CA VAL A 24 19.41 8.68 5.50
C VAL A 24 19.15 7.21 5.28
N SER A 25 19.56 6.37 6.22
CA SER A 25 19.30 4.94 6.19
C SER A 25 17.85 4.65 6.61
N ASP A 26 17.31 3.56 6.08
CA ASP A 26 16.02 3.03 6.46
C ASP A 26 15.96 2.73 7.97
N ASN A 27 14.76 2.81 8.52
CA ASN A 27 14.48 2.50 9.91
C ASN A 27 14.35 0.98 10.09
N ALA A 28 15.31 0.38 10.79
CA ALA A 28 15.35 -1.07 11.03
C ALA A 28 14.12 -1.58 11.80
N GLU A 29 13.52 -0.78 12.67
CA GLU A 29 12.33 -1.17 13.42
C GLU A 29 11.09 -1.24 12.50
N LEU A 30 10.90 -0.25 11.61
CA LEU A 30 9.83 -0.30 10.61
C LEU A 30 9.98 -1.50 9.68
N ALA A 31 11.21 -1.81 9.26
CA ALA A 31 11.49 -2.99 8.46
C ALA A 31 11.12 -4.30 9.20
N SER A 32 11.43 -4.40 10.50
CA SER A 32 11.04 -5.55 11.33
C SER A 32 9.53 -5.67 11.47
N ILE A 33 8.84 -4.58 11.79
CA ILE A 33 7.37 -4.55 11.94
C ILE A 33 6.70 -5.01 10.65
N HIS A 34 7.15 -4.49 9.50
CA HIS A 34 6.64 -4.91 8.19
C HIS A 34 6.94 -6.38 7.91
N HIS A 35 8.15 -6.86 8.22
CA HIS A 35 8.49 -8.28 8.04
C HIS A 35 7.55 -9.18 8.84
N GLU A 36 7.33 -8.88 10.12
CA GLU A 36 6.42 -9.63 11.00
C GLU A 36 4.97 -9.58 10.50
N ASP A 37 4.52 -8.43 10.02
CA ASP A 37 3.17 -8.24 9.43
C ASP A 37 2.94 -9.14 8.21
N GLN A 38 3.92 -9.23 7.32
CA GLN A 38 3.85 -10.09 6.13
C GLN A 38 3.98 -11.57 6.50
N GLN A 39 4.87 -11.92 7.44
CA GLN A 39 5.08 -13.32 7.86
C GLN A 39 3.86 -13.91 8.56
N ALA A 40 3.06 -13.09 9.25
CA ALA A 40 1.81 -13.53 9.86
C ALA A 40 0.79 -14.10 8.84
N ARG A 41 1.03 -13.87 7.54
CA ARG A 41 0.17 -14.27 6.41
C ARG A 41 0.87 -15.20 5.41
N ALA A 42 2.05 -15.74 5.74
CA ALA A 42 2.84 -16.54 4.80
C ALA A 42 2.19 -17.91 4.48
N ASP A 43 1.46 -18.51 5.43
CA ASP A 43 0.66 -19.73 5.21
C ASP A 43 -0.82 -19.37 5.08
N ALA A 44 -1.25 -19.03 3.86
CA ALA A 44 -2.62 -18.60 3.57
C ALA A 44 -3.69 -19.65 3.92
N ALA A 45 -3.33 -20.94 3.98
CA ALA A 45 -4.28 -22.02 4.25
C ALA A 45 -4.60 -22.17 5.74
N ASN A 46 -3.71 -21.74 6.65
CA ASN A 46 -3.83 -21.97 8.09
C ASN A 46 -3.60 -20.70 8.92
N ILE A 47 -4.30 -19.61 8.58
CA ILE A 47 -4.19 -18.34 9.32
C ILE A 47 -5.09 -18.35 10.56
N ASP A 48 -4.51 -18.14 11.74
CA ASP A 48 -5.27 -17.76 12.94
C ASP A 48 -5.55 -16.25 12.91
N TRP A 49 -6.68 -15.89 12.33
CA TRP A 49 -7.10 -14.49 12.21
C TRP A 49 -7.29 -13.79 13.56
N SER A 50 -7.58 -14.52 14.64
CA SER A 50 -7.71 -13.92 15.98
C SER A 50 -6.38 -13.39 16.50
N VAL A 51 -5.28 -14.10 16.20
CA VAL A 51 -3.91 -13.70 16.50
C VAL A 51 -3.48 -12.56 15.59
N VAL A 52 -3.64 -12.72 14.26
CA VAL A 52 -3.23 -11.73 13.27
C VAL A 52 -3.87 -10.37 13.55
N TYR A 53 -5.19 -10.31 13.77
CA TYR A 53 -5.86 -9.03 14.02
C TYR A 53 -5.40 -8.34 15.30
N ARG A 54 -5.07 -9.11 16.35
CA ARG A 54 -4.54 -8.55 17.60
C ARG A 54 -3.14 -7.98 17.37
N GLU A 55 -2.29 -8.71 16.65
CA GLU A 55 -0.93 -8.27 16.36
C GLU A 55 -0.88 -7.08 15.40
N ASP A 56 -1.71 -7.06 14.35
CA ASP A 56 -1.79 -5.91 13.43
C ASP A 56 -2.17 -4.63 14.18
N ALA A 57 -3.08 -4.73 15.17
CA ALA A 57 -3.43 -3.58 16.01
C ALA A 57 -2.24 -3.08 16.83
N ALA A 58 -1.43 -3.98 17.37
CA ALA A 58 -0.20 -3.64 18.09
C ALA A 58 0.85 -3.00 17.15
N ARG A 59 1.04 -3.57 15.95
CA ARG A 59 1.94 -3.03 14.92
C ARG A 59 1.52 -1.63 14.50
N ARG A 60 0.24 -1.40 14.18
CA ARG A 60 -0.29 -0.05 13.87
C ARG A 60 -0.06 0.94 15.01
N ALA A 61 -0.30 0.53 16.25
CA ALA A 61 -0.04 1.38 17.41
C ALA A 61 1.44 1.77 17.51
N ARG A 62 2.38 0.85 17.23
CA ARG A 62 3.81 1.16 17.24
C ARG A 62 4.21 2.06 16.07
N VAL A 63 3.72 1.80 14.87
CA VAL A 63 3.98 2.66 13.69
C VAL A 63 3.48 4.08 13.94
N LEU A 64 2.31 4.28 14.57
CA LEU A 64 1.82 5.60 14.95
C LEU A 64 2.78 6.36 15.89
N VAL A 65 3.44 5.67 16.82
CA VAL A 65 4.45 6.30 17.69
C VAL A 65 5.65 6.74 16.85
N LEU A 66 6.18 5.85 16.00
CA LEU A 66 7.31 6.16 15.10
C LEU A 66 7.00 7.32 14.16
N MET A 67 5.76 7.41 13.65
CA MET A 67 5.29 8.54 12.86
C MET A 67 5.34 9.85 13.64
N ARG A 68 4.85 9.87 14.89
CA ARG A 68 4.87 11.07 15.74
C ARG A 68 6.29 11.50 16.13
N GLU A 69 7.21 10.55 16.22
CA GLU A 69 8.64 10.78 16.47
C GLU A 69 9.39 11.28 15.22
N GLY A 70 8.74 11.34 14.05
CA GLY A 70 9.38 11.73 12.79
C GLY A 70 10.34 10.67 12.24
N ALA A 71 10.11 9.40 12.59
CA ALA A 71 11.04 8.31 12.29
C ALA A 71 10.88 7.71 10.89
N LEU A 72 9.84 8.10 10.13
CA LEU A 72 9.63 7.73 8.73
C LEU A 72 10.33 8.76 7.83
N ARG A 73 11.45 8.40 7.21
CA ARG A 73 12.31 9.35 6.49
C ARG A 73 12.64 8.92 5.06
N THR A 74 12.63 7.62 4.78
CA THR A 74 12.95 7.08 3.44
C THR A 74 11.69 6.56 2.73
N ALA A 75 11.76 6.34 1.41
CA ALA A 75 10.65 5.71 0.68
C ALA A 75 10.24 4.36 1.30
N ALA A 76 11.23 3.55 1.71
CA ALA A 76 11.03 2.26 2.35
C ALA A 76 10.32 2.39 3.70
N ASP A 77 10.66 3.37 4.54
CA ASP A 77 9.97 3.61 5.81
C ASP A 77 8.47 3.87 5.61
N HIS A 78 8.14 4.72 4.63
CA HIS A 78 6.76 5.05 4.29
C HIS A 78 6.02 3.84 3.73
N TYR A 79 6.67 3.05 2.87
CA TYR A 79 6.09 1.82 2.34
C TYR A 79 5.83 0.76 3.43
N HIS A 80 6.80 0.51 4.32
CA HIS A 80 6.66 -0.42 5.44
C HIS A 80 5.50 -0.04 6.35
N ALA A 81 5.41 1.25 6.71
CA ALA A 81 4.29 1.76 7.47
C ALA A 81 2.96 1.63 6.70
N ALA A 82 2.94 1.96 5.40
CA ALA A 82 1.75 1.86 4.56
C ALA A 82 1.18 0.43 4.52
N MET A 83 2.03 -0.58 4.40
CA MET A 83 1.62 -1.99 4.41
C MET A 83 0.92 -2.38 5.73
N VAL A 84 1.46 -1.93 6.88
CA VAL A 84 0.84 -2.19 8.19
C VAL A 84 -0.54 -1.54 8.29
N PHE A 85 -0.72 -0.34 7.74
CA PHE A 85 -2.03 0.34 7.69
C PHE A 85 -2.97 -0.22 6.62
N GLN A 86 -2.46 -0.82 5.54
CA GLN A 86 -3.26 -1.49 4.52
C GLN A 86 -4.08 -2.64 5.14
N HIS A 87 -3.52 -3.30 6.16
CA HIS A 87 -4.20 -4.33 6.97
C HIS A 87 -5.05 -3.76 8.12
N GLY A 88 -5.29 -2.45 8.14
CA GLY A 88 -6.22 -1.80 9.04
C GLY A 88 -7.67 -2.23 8.85
N LYS A 89 -8.50 -2.00 9.88
CA LYS A 89 -9.91 -2.41 9.91
C LYS A 89 -10.86 -1.33 9.38
N GLY A 90 -10.43 -0.07 9.42
CA GLY A 90 -11.26 1.09 9.14
C GLY A 90 -10.78 1.93 7.97
N LEU A 91 -11.68 2.75 7.45
CA LEU A 91 -11.38 3.71 6.38
C LEU A 91 -10.26 4.69 6.75
N GLU A 92 -10.13 5.05 8.03
CA GLU A 92 -9.06 5.94 8.51
C GLU A 92 -7.68 5.30 8.35
N ASP A 93 -7.52 4.03 8.76
CA ASP A 93 -6.27 3.29 8.58
C ASP A 93 -5.89 3.21 7.09
N ILE A 94 -6.85 2.85 6.22
CA ILE A 94 -6.58 2.68 4.79
C ILE A 94 -6.23 4.01 4.12
N ARG A 95 -6.81 5.13 4.57
CA ARG A 95 -6.41 6.47 4.11
C ARG A 95 -4.97 6.81 4.50
N ILE A 96 -4.52 6.40 5.68
CA ILE A 96 -3.11 6.53 6.09
C ILE A 96 -2.24 5.67 5.17
N ALA A 97 -2.63 4.41 4.89
CA ALA A 97 -1.92 3.54 3.95
C ALA A 97 -1.76 4.19 2.57
N HIS A 98 -2.84 4.78 2.04
CA HIS A 98 -2.84 5.46 0.76
C HIS A 98 -1.92 6.69 0.74
N ALA A 99 -1.97 7.52 1.78
CA ALA A 99 -1.10 8.68 1.89
C ALA A 99 0.39 8.30 1.96
N LEU A 100 0.73 7.29 2.78
CA LEU A 100 2.10 6.84 2.96
C LEU A 100 2.66 6.13 1.72
N SER A 101 1.86 5.29 1.05
CA SER A 101 2.27 4.64 -0.20
C SER A 101 2.46 5.65 -1.34
N THR A 102 1.63 6.70 -1.40
CA THR A 102 1.80 7.80 -2.36
C THR A 102 3.11 8.55 -2.12
N LEU A 103 3.45 8.80 -0.85
CA LEU A 103 4.73 9.43 -0.49
C LEU A 103 5.92 8.52 -0.83
N ALA A 104 5.84 7.22 -0.52
CA ALA A 104 6.86 6.24 -0.91
C ALA A 104 7.09 6.24 -2.42
N SER A 105 6.01 6.15 -3.21
CA SER A 105 6.07 6.17 -4.68
C SER A 105 6.55 7.50 -5.25
N THR A 106 6.40 8.61 -4.53
CA THR A 106 6.91 9.92 -4.94
C THR A 106 8.41 10.04 -4.67
N LEU A 107 8.87 9.48 -3.55
CA LEU A 107 10.28 9.49 -3.14
C LEU A 107 11.12 8.52 -3.98
N ASP A 108 10.54 7.40 -4.40
CA ASP A 108 11.16 6.41 -5.27
C ASP A 108 10.14 5.90 -6.32
N PRO A 109 10.07 6.57 -7.49
CA PRO A 109 9.09 6.25 -8.53
C PRO A 109 9.42 4.96 -9.31
N ASP A 110 10.66 4.50 -9.26
CA ASP A 110 11.10 3.33 -10.01
C ASP A 110 10.68 2.02 -9.32
N GLU A 111 10.51 2.03 -7.99
CA GLU A 111 10.01 0.88 -7.24
C GLU A 111 8.51 0.63 -7.48
N ILE A 112 8.23 -0.40 -8.29
CA ILE A 112 6.88 -0.76 -8.73
C ILE A 112 5.96 -1.18 -7.57
N ARG A 113 6.51 -1.77 -6.50
CA ARG A 113 5.71 -2.20 -5.34
C ARG A 113 5.04 -1.02 -4.63
N TYR A 114 5.66 0.15 -4.67
CA TYR A 114 5.12 1.35 -4.02
C TYR A 114 3.89 1.84 -4.79
N ARG A 115 3.96 1.84 -6.12
CA ARG A 115 2.82 2.14 -7.00
C ARG A 115 1.70 1.12 -6.87
N TRP A 116 2.03 -0.17 -6.75
CA TRP A 116 1.03 -1.21 -6.50
C TRP A 116 0.26 -0.95 -5.22
N LEU A 117 0.94 -0.54 -4.15
CA LEU A 117 0.28 -0.24 -2.88
C LEU A 117 -0.60 1.03 -2.96
N VAL A 118 -0.26 2.01 -3.79
CA VAL A 118 -1.14 3.15 -4.08
C VAL A 118 -2.46 2.67 -4.71
N ALA A 119 -2.37 1.80 -5.73
CA ALA A 119 -3.55 1.21 -6.37
C ALA A 119 -4.36 0.34 -5.39
N ALA A 120 -3.68 -0.51 -4.62
CA ALA A 120 -4.30 -1.44 -3.69
C ALA A 120 -5.00 -0.73 -2.51
N SER A 121 -4.40 0.33 -1.98
CA SER A 121 -5.01 1.15 -0.94
C SER A 121 -6.18 1.98 -1.48
N TRP A 122 -6.08 2.49 -2.71
CA TRP A 122 -7.19 3.19 -3.37
C TRP A 122 -8.40 2.29 -3.55
N ASP A 123 -8.23 1.12 -4.15
CA ASP A 123 -9.34 0.18 -4.33
C ASP A 123 -9.94 -0.23 -2.99
N ARG A 124 -9.12 -0.42 -1.94
CA ARG A 124 -9.60 -0.74 -0.60
C ARG A 124 -10.41 0.40 0.04
N ILE A 125 -10.07 1.66 -0.22
CA ILE A 125 -10.92 2.82 0.13
C ILE A 125 -12.27 2.69 -0.56
N MET A 126 -12.27 2.42 -1.87
CA MET A 126 -13.49 2.31 -2.68
C MET A 126 -14.40 1.20 -2.16
N THR A 127 -13.88 -0.02 -1.98
CA THR A 127 -14.68 -1.16 -1.52
C THR A 127 -15.20 -0.97 -0.10
N THR A 128 -14.41 -0.37 0.79
CA THR A 128 -14.84 -0.02 2.16
C THR A 128 -16.07 0.89 2.15
N GLN A 129 -16.14 1.78 1.16
CA GLN A 129 -17.24 2.73 0.94
C GLN A 129 -18.35 2.21 0.01
N LEU A 130 -18.35 0.92 -0.33
CA LEU A 130 -19.28 0.31 -1.30
C LEU A 130 -19.28 1.04 -2.65
N GLN A 131 -18.10 1.36 -3.15
CA GLN A 131 -17.87 1.90 -4.47
C GLN A 131 -17.10 0.89 -5.31
N PRO A 132 -17.35 0.84 -6.63
CA PRO A 132 -16.60 -0.05 -7.51
C PRO A 132 -15.11 0.33 -7.51
N GLN A 133 -14.24 -0.68 -7.60
CA GLN A 133 -12.80 -0.50 -7.57
C GLN A 133 -12.24 -0.14 -8.96
N TRP A 134 -11.03 0.43 -9.01
CA TRP A 134 -10.46 0.93 -10.26
C TRP A 134 -9.44 -0.05 -10.85
N PHE A 135 -8.50 -0.50 -10.02
CA PHE A 135 -7.34 -1.22 -10.49
C PHE A 135 -7.55 -2.74 -10.53
N GLY A 136 -8.42 -3.27 -9.67
CA GLY A 136 -8.74 -4.71 -9.63
C GLY A 136 -7.91 -5.46 -8.59
N THR A 137 -7.58 -4.82 -7.48
CA THR A 137 -6.73 -5.39 -6.42
C THR A 137 -7.53 -6.02 -5.28
N GLN A 138 -8.82 -5.71 -5.14
CA GLN A 138 -9.67 -6.20 -4.06
C GLN A 138 -10.53 -7.38 -4.52
N PHE A 139 -10.45 -8.45 -3.74
CA PHE A 139 -11.25 -9.66 -3.88
C PHE A 139 -12.07 -9.82 -2.60
N HIS A 140 -13.32 -10.24 -2.75
CA HIS A 140 -14.24 -10.49 -1.66
C HIS A 140 -14.76 -11.92 -1.79
N GLY A 141 -15.28 -12.47 -0.71
CA GLY A 141 -15.89 -13.79 -0.74
C GLY A 141 -17.08 -13.87 0.20
N ASP A 142 -18.00 -14.75 -0.15
CA ASP A 142 -19.17 -15.13 0.64
C ASP A 142 -19.33 -16.66 0.63
N GLU A 143 -20.51 -17.16 0.99
CA GLU A 143 -20.79 -18.59 1.02
C GLU A 143 -20.70 -19.28 -0.36
N ALA A 144 -20.94 -18.54 -1.45
CA ALA A 144 -20.90 -19.06 -2.80
C ALA A 144 -19.49 -19.04 -3.41
N GLY A 145 -18.59 -18.18 -2.92
CA GLY A 145 -17.16 -18.27 -3.23
C GLY A 145 -16.44 -16.93 -3.31
N LEU A 146 -15.18 -16.97 -3.74
CA LEU A 146 -14.34 -15.80 -3.97
C LEU A 146 -14.68 -15.13 -5.30
N PHE A 147 -14.81 -13.81 -5.31
CA PHE A 147 -14.99 -12.99 -6.50
C PHE A 147 -14.08 -11.76 -6.51
N LEU A 148 -13.74 -11.28 -7.71
CA LEU A 148 -13.14 -9.97 -7.89
C LEU A 148 -14.22 -8.92 -7.63
N TYR A 149 -13.95 -7.96 -6.75
CA TYR A 149 -14.95 -6.93 -6.41
C TYR A 149 -15.35 -6.10 -7.64
N PRO A 150 -16.61 -5.62 -7.76
CA PRO A 150 -17.08 -4.87 -8.93
C PRO A 150 -16.16 -3.74 -9.39
N MET A 151 -15.93 -3.66 -10.70
CA MET A 151 -15.03 -2.69 -11.35
C MET A 151 -15.77 -1.41 -11.74
N ALA A 152 -15.06 -0.28 -11.71
CA ALA A 152 -15.50 0.99 -12.24
C ALA A 152 -15.10 1.06 -13.72
N ASP A 153 -16.03 0.75 -14.62
CA ASP A 153 -15.77 0.70 -16.06
C ASP A 153 -15.16 2.01 -16.57
N GLY A 154 -14.02 1.91 -17.25
CA GLY A 154 -13.33 3.04 -17.85
C GLY A 154 -12.62 3.99 -16.88
N ALA A 155 -12.60 3.71 -15.57
CA ALA A 155 -11.87 4.53 -14.60
C ALA A 155 -10.35 4.54 -14.87
N VAL A 156 -9.81 3.37 -15.25
CA VAL A 156 -8.41 3.18 -15.66
C VAL A 156 -8.30 2.11 -16.75
N ASP A 157 -7.36 2.28 -17.68
CA ASP A 157 -7.03 1.30 -18.71
C ASP A 157 -5.93 0.31 -18.24
N ASP A 158 -5.63 -0.70 -19.05
CA ASP A 158 -4.61 -1.70 -18.68
C ASP A 158 -3.18 -1.14 -18.71
N ALA A 159 -2.92 -0.08 -19.48
CA ALA A 159 -1.62 0.59 -19.47
C ALA A 159 -1.39 1.30 -18.12
N GLU A 160 -2.43 1.91 -17.57
CA GLU A 160 -2.46 2.47 -16.22
C GLU A 160 -2.25 1.37 -15.17
N ARG A 161 -2.99 0.26 -15.24
CA ARG A 161 -2.82 -0.87 -14.30
C ARG A 161 -1.37 -1.33 -14.27
N VAL A 162 -0.78 -1.61 -15.44
CA VAL A 162 0.62 -2.05 -15.55
C VAL A 162 1.57 -1.00 -15.00
N ARG A 163 1.34 0.30 -15.28
CA ARG A 163 2.17 1.37 -14.71
C ARG A 163 2.06 1.41 -13.18
N MET A 164 0.91 1.08 -12.63
CA MET A 164 0.69 0.99 -11.20
C MET A 164 1.10 -0.37 -10.61
N GLY A 165 1.73 -1.27 -11.38
CA GLY A 165 2.17 -2.57 -10.89
C GLY A 165 1.05 -3.61 -10.74
N VAL A 166 -0.13 -3.33 -11.28
CA VAL A 166 -1.29 -4.22 -11.30
C VAL A 166 -1.38 -4.91 -12.67
N PRO A 167 -1.61 -6.23 -12.75
CA PRO A 167 -1.80 -6.90 -14.03
C PRO A 167 -3.01 -6.33 -14.82
N PRO A 168 -3.04 -6.50 -16.16
CA PRO A 168 -4.23 -6.26 -16.96
C PRO A 168 -5.46 -6.96 -16.37
N LEU A 169 -6.65 -6.36 -16.53
CA LEU A 169 -7.86 -6.85 -15.84
C LEU A 169 -8.18 -8.32 -16.16
N ALA A 170 -8.01 -8.73 -17.42
CA ALA A 170 -8.24 -10.11 -17.84
C ALA A 170 -7.30 -11.11 -17.16
N GLU A 171 -6.04 -10.73 -16.89
CA GLU A 171 -5.09 -11.59 -16.16
C GLU A 171 -5.45 -11.70 -14.68
N THR A 172 -5.87 -10.60 -14.05
CA THR A 172 -6.38 -10.60 -12.68
C THR A 172 -7.59 -11.52 -12.55
N GLN A 173 -8.53 -11.46 -13.50
CA GLN A 173 -9.71 -12.33 -13.54
C GLN A 173 -9.32 -13.80 -13.72
N ALA A 174 -8.33 -14.11 -14.57
CA ALA A 174 -7.87 -15.48 -14.78
C ALA A 174 -7.25 -16.11 -13.52
N LYS A 175 -6.61 -15.31 -12.66
CA LYS A 175 -5.94 -15.78 -11.43
C LYS A 175 -6.89 -16.07 -10.28
N ILE A 176 -8.17 -15.69 -10.38
CA ILE A 176 -9.11 -15.88 -9.27
C ILE A 176 -9.28 -17.34 -8.87
N GLY A 177 -9.21 -18.27 -9.83
CA GLY A 177 -9.28 -19.71 -9.56
C GLY A 177 -8.10 -20.20 -8.70
N GLU A 178 -6.90 -19.73 -8.99
CA GLU A 178 -5.69 -20.05 -8.22
C GLU A 178 -5.77 -19.46 -6.81
N MET A 179 -6.23 -18.21 -6.70
CA MET A 179 -6.43 -17.54 -5.42
C MET A 179 -7.47 -18.24 -4.55
N ALA A 180 -8.64 -18.58 -5.13
CA ALA A 180 -9.68 -19.32 -4.44
C ALA A 180 -9.16 -20.66 -3.94
N ALA A 181 -8.46 -21.43 -4.80
CA ALA A 181 -7.88 -22.71 -4.42
C ALA A 181 -6.85 -22.59 -3.28
N ALA A 182 -5.98 -21.58 -3.31
CA ALA A 182 -5.01 -21.34 -2.24
C ALA A 182 -5.65 -21.00 -0.89
N MET A 183 -6.87 -20.44 -0.91
CA MET A 183 -7.66 -20.10 0.28
C MET A 183 -8.62 -21.23 0.70
N GLY A 184 -8.61 -22.37 0.02
CA GLY A 184 -9.57 -23.46 0.25
C GLY A 184 -11.01 -23.09 -0.12
N GLN A 185 -11.18 -22.12 -1.01
CA GLN A 185 -12.46 -21.62 -1.51
C GLN A 185 -12.68 -22.00 -2.97
N GLN A 186 -13.93 -21.88 -3.43
CA GLN A 186 -14.28 -21.93 -4.85
C GLN A 186 -14.44 -20.52 -5.42
N VAL A 187 -14.45 -20.40 -6.75
CA VAL A 187 -14.79 -19.15 -7.41
C VAL A 187 -16.30 -18.95 -7.35
N HIS A 188 -16.74 -17.74 -7.02
CA HIS A 188 -18.15 -17.38 -6.98
C HIS A 188 -18.77 -17.52 -8.40
N PRO A 189 -19.84 -18.31 -8.59
CA PRO A 189 -20.40 -18.56 -9.92
C PRO A 189 -21.18 -17.37 -10.51
N ASP A 190 -21.75 -16.52 -9.66
CA ASP A 190 -22.54 -15.34 -10.07
C ASP A 190 -22.20 -14.09 -9.22
N PRO A 191 -21.00 -13.49 -9.37
CA PRO A 191 -20.52 -12.41 -8.50
C PRO A 191 -21.52 -11.25 -8.35
N PRO A 192 -21.75 -10.72 -7.14
CA PRO A 192 -22.74 -9.67 -6.93
C PRO A 192 -22.31 -8.35 -7.58
N THR A 193 -23.29 -7.63 -8.13
CA THR A 193 -23.14 -6.25 -8.58
C THR A 193 -22.93 -5.30 -7.41
N ILE A 194 -22.42 -4.10 -7.68
CA ILE A 194 -22.23 -3.09 -6.62
C ILE A 194 -23.57 -2.65 -6.00
N GLU A 195 -24.66 -2.63 -6.79
CA GLU A 195 -26.02 -2.36 -6.31
C GLU A 195 -26.51 -3.41 -5.33
N GLN A 196 -26.27 -4.70 -5.60
CA GLN A 196 -26.63 -5.80 -4.69
C GLN A 196 -25.87 -5.69 -3.37
N LEU A 197 -24.54 -5.49 -3.43
CA LEU A 197 -23.71 -5.29 -2.22
C LEU A 197 -24.17 -4.09 -1.37
N ARG A 198 -24.64 -3.01 -2.02
CA ARG A 198 -25.20 -1.85 -1.33
C ARG A 198 -26.54 -2.15 -0.66
N GLN A 199 -27.36 -3.02 -1.26
CA GLN A 199 -28.65 -3.42 -0.68
C GLN A 199 -28.45 -4.30 0.55
N GLU A 200 -27.55 -5.28 0.48
CA GLU A 200 -27.23 -6.19 1.60
C GLU A 200 -26.71 -5.44 2.83
N ARG A 201 -25.90 -4.39 2.63
CA ARG A 201 -25.33 -3.61 3.75
C ARG A 201 -26.26 -2.53 4.30
N ARG A 202 -27.46 -2.31 3.73
CA ARG A 202 -28.43 -1.37 4.32
C ARG A 202 -28.91 -1.93 5.66
N PRO A 203 -28.76 -1.21 6.78
CA PRO A 203 -29.28 -1.67 8.06
C PRO A 203 -30.81 -1.75 7.96
N GLY A 204 -31.37 -2.96 8.00
CA GLY A 204 -32.81 -3.16 7.83
C GLY A 204 -33.32 -4.61 7.78
N GLU A 205 -32.51 -5.59 7.39
CA GLU A 205 -32.93 -7.00 7.46
C GLU A 205 -32.16 -7.72 8.57
N THR A 206 -32.84 -7.79 9.71
CA THR A 206 -32.44 -8.48 10.92
C THR A 206 -32.31 -9.98 10.72
N SER A 207 -31.16 -10.51 11.12
CA SER A 207 -31.12 -11.71 11.96
C SER A 207 -29.95 -11.59 12.94
N ALA A 208 -30.29 -11.28 14.19
CA ALA A 208 -29.44 -11.41 15.37
C ALA A 208 -29.20 -12.89 15.72
N PRO A 209 -28.37 -13.20 16.74
CA PRO A 209 -27.16 -12.55 17.23
C PRO A 209 -25.87 -13.30 16.83
#